data_AF-A0AA88S6N2-F1
#
_entry.id   AF-A0AA88S6N2-F1
#
_cell.length_a   1.000
_cell.length_b   1.000
_cell.length_c   1.000
_cell.angle_alpha   90.00
_cell.angle_beta   90.00
_cell.angle_gamma   90.00
#
_symmetry.space_group_name_H-M   'P 1'
#
loop_
_entity.id
_entity.type
_entity.pdbx_description
1 polymer ?
#
loop_
_entity_poly.entity_id
_entity_poly.type
_entity_poly.pdbx_seq_one_letter_code
_entity_poly.pdbx_strand_id
1 'polypeptide(L)'
;MSSTIIAIPNQGEVALNQKKKKLQFPLVSNVFSTLEKACGKDPDTRKFIHCVKVGIALVLVSLLYLLDPLFKKIGGNAMWAIMTVVVAFEFFAGATLSKGINRGVGTILGGGLGCLVAILAEEIGGIGNAVAVATSVFIFGKSKFSDELHSTTAFKFEKLARSVEGCLEEYFALVSEKEIQPSANIVSICSSMLHSKSNEESQANFARWEPWHGKFGLSYPWEKYLQIGEVTRELASTILSLKGCLQSSRQPSPMLRRSIKEPCEIAGLFLAWILRELGQSIEEMKKCRAKVLIVPLLHTMKAELSGVTSRSLLEGSENGVGLAMAGFLFLLTETVEKVEVLAKEVEELGEIAGFQTK
;
A
#
# COMPACT_ATOMS: atom_id res chain seq x y z
N MET A 1 1.90 39.89 76.09
CA MET A 1 2.40 39.59 74.73
C MET A 1 3.07 38.23 74.79
N SER A 2 2.47 37.25 74.12
CA SER A 2 2.88 35.85 74.09
C SER A 2 3.15 35.46 72.64
N SER A 3 4.16 34.65 72.38
CA SER A 3 4.00 33.29 71.85
C SER A 3 5.35 32.62 71.61
N THR A 4 5.40 31.35 71.99
CA THR A 4 6.57 30.51 72.22
C THR A 4 6.60 29.37 71.18
N ILE A 5 7.79 29.08 70.66
CA ILE A 5 8.48 27.79 70.30
C ILE A 5 7.57 26.57 70.04
N ILE A 6 7.82 25.74 69.01
CA ILE A 6 8.51 24.43 69.13
C ILE A 6 8.86 23.87 67.74
N ALA A 7 10.12 23.47 67.56
CA ALA A 7 10.63 22.62 66.50
C ALA A 7 11.17 21.32 67.14
N ILE A 8 10.79 20.14 66.62
CA ILE A 8 11.32 18.84 67.05
C ILE A 8 11.57 17.95 65.82
N PRO A 9 12.67 17.16 65.80
CA PRO A 9 13.28 16.58 64.61
C PRO A 9 13.03 15.08 64.44
N ASN A 10 13.53 14.56 63.32
CA ASN A 10 13.35 13.22 62.77
C ASN A 10 14.33 12.20 63.42
N GLN A 11 13.79 11.25 64.20
CA GLN A 11 14.42 9.99 64.64
C GLN A 11 13.62 8.84 64.00
N GLY A 12 14.15 7.68 63.63
CA GLY A 12 15.47 7.07 63.70
C GLY A 12 15.52 5.97 62.62
N GLU A 13 16.70 5.54 62.19
CA GLU A 13 17.37 4.31 62.68
C GLU A 13 16.54 3.03 62.43
N VAL A 14 17.05 1.88 61.98
CA VAL A 14 18.39 1.34 61.74
C VAL A 14 18.17 0.00 61.02
N ALA A 15 19.19 -0.41 60.25
CA ALA A 15 19.53 -1.72 59.71
C ALA A 15 18.62 -2.95 59.93
N LEU A 16 18.53 -3.82 58.92
CA LEU A 16 19.33 -5.06 58.85
C LEU A 16 18.67 -6.14 57.95
N ASN A 17 19.50 -6.70 57.06
CA ASN A 17 19.50 -8.06 56.55
C ASN A 17 18.36 -8.61 55.69
N GLN A 18 18.76 -8.81 54.44
CA GLN A 18 18.38 -9.90 53.57
C GLN A 18 18.20 -11.23 54.32
N LYS A 19 16.98 -11.75 54.33
CA LYS A 19 16.70 -13.19 54.28
C LYS A 19 15.62 -13.43 53.24
N LYS A 20 16.04 -13.77 52.01
CA LYS A 20 15.19 -14.41 51.00
C LYS A 20 14.69 -15.75 51.59
N LYS A 21 13.56 -15.75 52.28
CA LYS A 21 12.74 -16.95 52.39
C LYS A 21 11.90 -17.02 51.11
N LYS A 22 12.35 -17.89 50.20
CA LYS A 22 11.61 -18.27 48.99
C LYS A 22 10.34 -18.97 49.48
N LEU A 23 9.23 -18.25 49.52
CA LEU A 23 7.93 -18.82 49.82
C LEU A 23 7.49 -19.63 48.60
N GLN A 24 7.96 -20.89 48.54
CA GLN A 24 7.46 -21.85 47.57
C GLN A 24 6.05 -22.22 48.01
N PHE A 25 5.04 -21.77 47.25
CA PHE A 25 3.67 -22.22 47.38
C PHE A 25 3.52 -23.53 46.59
N PRO A 26 3.42 -24.69 47.25
CA PRO A 26 3.35 -26.00 46.57
C PRO A 26 2.00 -26.22 45.84
N LEU A 27 1.01 -25.37 46.09
CA LEU A 27 -0.32 -25.48 45.49
C LEU A 27 -0.35 -25.05 44.02
N VAL A 28 0.40 -24.00 43.65
CA VAL A 28 0.40 -23.45 42.28
C VAL A 28 1.22 -24.32 41.33
N SER A 29 2.33 -24.91 41.79
CA SER A 29 3.15 -25.80 40.97
C SER A 29 2.45 -27.11 40.62
N ASN A 30 1.61 -27.63 41.52
CA ASN A 30 0.88 -28.88 41.28
C ASN A 30 -0.25 -28.70 40.26
N VAL A 31 -0.93 -27.56 40.27
CA VAL A 31 -1.93 -27.23 39.23
C VAL A 31 -1.28 -26.98 37.88
N PHE A 32 -0.16 -26.24 37.86
CA PHE A 32 0.55 -25.90 36.62
C PHE A 32 1.15 -27.14 35.94
N SER A 33 1.77 -28.04 36.70
CA SER A 33 2.36 -29.28 36.16
C SER A 33 1.32 -30.30 35.71
N THR A 34 0.11 -30.29 36.30
CA THR A 34 -1.01 -31.15 35.85
C THR A 34 -1.64 -30.61 34.56
N LEU A 35 -1.75 -29.28 34.43
CA LEU A 35 -2.20 -28.62 33.19
C LEU A 35 -1.18 -28.75 32.05
N GLU A 36 0.11 -28.67 32.35
CA GLU A 36 1.19 -28.82 31.36
C GLU A 36 1.33 -30.28 30.87
N LYS A 37 1.01 -31.27 31.72
CA LYS A 37 0.98 -32.68 31.31
C LYS A 37 -0.29 -33.08 30.54
N ALA A 38 -1.39 -32.32 30.69
CA ALA A 38 -2.63 -32.56 29.97
C ALA A 38 -2.69 -31.86 28.60
N CYS A 39 -1.85 -30.85 28.35
CA CYS A 39 -1.90 -30.04 27.14
C CYS A 39 -0.62 -30.21 26.31
N GLY A 40 -0.72 -31.05 25.28
CA GLY A 40 0.35 -31.27 24.31
C GLY A 40 0.88 -29.97 23.68
N LYS A 41 2.14 -30.02 23.24
CA LYS A 41 2.85 -28.94 22.54
C LYS A 41 2.19 -28.64 21.19
N ASP A 42 1.23 -27.72 21.20
CA ASP A 42 0.67 -27.13 19.98
C ASP A 42 0.66 -25.58 20.04
N PRO A 43 0.73 -24.90 18.87
CA PRO A 43 0.77 -23.44 18.77
C PRO A 43 -0.49 -22.74 19.32
N ASP A 44 -1.59 -23.46 19.54
CA ASP A 44 -2.84 -22.93 20.11
C ASP A 44 -2.79 -22.78 21.64
N THR A 45 -1.94 -23.57 22.33
CA THR A 45 -1.75 -23.46 23.79
C THR A 45 -1.15 -22.09 24.16
N ARG A 46 -0.35 -21.50 23.27
CA ARG A 46 0.25 -20.17 23.47
C ARG A 46 -0.78 -19.04 23.39
N LYS A 47 -1.78 -19.15 22.51
CA LYS A 47 -2.91 -18.21 22.39
C LYS A 47 -3.83 -18.31 23.61
N PHE A 48 -4.08 -19.53 24.09
CA PHE A 48 -4.88 -19.77 25.28
C PHE A 48 -4.22 -19.19 26.55
N ILE A 49 -2.92 -19.44 26.74
CA ILE A 49 -2.15 -18.85 27.85
C ILE A 49 -2.15 -17.31 27.77
N HIS A 50 -2.15 -16.74 26.57
CA HIS A 50 -2.21 -15.29 26.38
C HIS A 50 -3.59 -14.73 26.75
N CYS A 51 -4.70 -15.35 26.33
CA CYS A 51 -6.05 -14.95 26.72
C CYS A 51 -6.25 -15.02 28.25
N VAL A 52 -5.72 -16.05 28.90
CA VAL A 52 -5.75 -16.17 30.37
C VAL A 52 -4.93 -15.05 31.02
N LYS A 53 -3.75 -14.70 30.47
CA LYS A 53 -2.95 -13.57 30.96
C LYS A 53 -3.67 -12.23 30.81
N VAL A 54 -4.35 -11.99 29.69
CA VAL A 54 -5.13 -10.77 29.44
C VAL A 54 -6.34 -10.69 30.39
N GLY A 55 -7.03 -11.81 30.62
CA GLY A 55 -8.14 -11.88 31.57
C GLY A 55 -7.71 -11.59 33.01
N ILE A 56 -6.60 -12.19 33.47
CA ILE A 56 -6.06 -11.93 34.82
C ILE A 56 -5.62 -10.46 34.95
N ALA A 57 -5.04 -9.87 33.90
CA ALA A 57 -4.65 -8.45 33.91
C ALA A 57 -5.86 -7.52 34.01
N LEU A 58 -6.94 -7.77 33.26
CA LEU A 58 -8.19 -7.01 33.34
C LEU A 58 -8.83 -7.11 34.72
N VAL A 59 -8.90 -8.32 35.29
CA VAL A 59 -9.44 -8.53 36.63
C VAL A 59 -8.59 -7.84 37.69
N LEU A 60 -7.25 -7.86 37.58
CA LEU A 60 -6.36 -7.12 38.47
C LEU A 60 -6.53 -5.60 38.35
N VAL A 61 -6.70 -5.08 37.13
CA VAL A 61 -6.98 -3.65 36.91
C VAL A 61 -8.32 -3.25 37.53
N SER A 62 -9.37 -4.05 37.35
CA SER A 62 -10.68 -3.81 37.98
C SER A 62 -10.64 -3.94 39.50
N LEU A 63 -9.89 -4.92 40.04
CA LEU A 63 -9.73 -5.13 41.48
C LEU A 63 -8.93 -3.99 42.14
N LEU A 64 -7.92 -3.46 41.45
CA LEU A 64 -7.16 -2.29 41.90
C LEU A 64 -7.99 -1.01 41.90
N TYR A 65 -8.97 -0.90 40.99
CA TYR A 65 -9.92 0.22 40.95
C TYR A 65 -10.91 0.18 42.12
N LEU A 66 -11.26 -1.01 42.62
CA LEU A 66 -12.14 -1.20 43.77
C LEU A 66 -11.45 -1.00 45.12
N LEU A 67 -10.12 -1.05 45.17
CA LEU A 67 -9.32 -0.80 46.37
C LEU A 67 -8.92 0.70 46.46
N ASP A 68 -9.93 1.55 46.64
CA ASP A 68 -9.82 2.99 46.86
C ASP A 68 -8.70 3.46 47.83
N PRO A 69 -8.38 2.77 48.95
CA PRO A 69 -7.33 3.25 49.87
C PRO A 69 -5.90 3.15 49.32
N LEU A 70 -5.64 2.38 48.24
CA LEU A 70 -4.30 2.27 47.64
C LEU A 70 -4.01 3.39 46.63
N PHE A 71 -5.03 3.88 45.93
CA PHE A 71 -4.90 4.94 44.92
C PHE A 71 -4.50 6.28 45.55
N LYS A 72 -4.99 6.56 46.76
CA LYS A 72 -4.71 7.81 47.49
C LYS A 72 -3.25 7.96 47.95
N LYS A 73 -2.45 6.89 48.05
CA LYS A 73 -1.06 6.95 48.52
C LYS A 73 0.01 6.95 47.42
N ILE A 74 -0.30 6.47 46.21
CA ILE A 74 0.71 6.17 45.16
C ILE A 74 0.34 6.78 43.79
N GLY A 75 -0.76 7.54 43.71
CA GLY A 75 -1.47 7.90 42.47
C GLY A 75 -0.68 8.60 41.36
N GLY A 76 0.48 9.22 41.63
CA GLY A 76 1.27 9.89 40.60
C GLY A 76 1.94 8.93 39.61
N ASN A 77 2.81 8.05 40.10
CA ASN A 77 3.65 7.21 39.24
C ASN A 77 2.92 5.95 38.73
N ALA A 78 1.90 5.49 39.46
CA ALA A 78 1.08 4.35 39.06
C ALA A 78 0.26 4.65 37.81
N MET A 79 -0.25 5.87 37.65
CA MET A 79 -1.04 6.29 36.49
C MET A 79 -0.21 6.23 35.19
N TRP A 80 1.04 6.71 35.26
CA TRP A 80 1.98 6.68 34.12
C TRP A 80 2.51 5.28 33.81
N ALA A 81 2.72 4.44 34.83
CA ALA A 81 3.11 3.04 34.64
C ALA A 81 1.99 2.21 33.98
N ILE A 82 0.73 2.46 34.34
CA ILE A 82 -0.43 1.81 33.72
C ILE A 82 -0.57 2.29 32.27
N MET A 83 -0.43 3.60 31.99
CA MET A 83 -0.48 4.11 30.63
C MET A 83 0.65 3.57 29.74
N THR A 84 1.88 3.46 30.26
CA THR A 84 3.00 2.90 29.49
C THR A 84 2.88 1.40 29.26
N VAL A 85 2.31 0.62 30.19
CA VAL A 85 2.00 -0.80 29.94
C VAL A 85 0.86 -0.95 28.93
N VAL A 86 -0.18 -0.12 29.01
CA VAL A 86 -1.29 -0.09 28.03
C VAL A 86 -0.80 0.33 26.65
N VAL A 87 0.13 1.30 26.58
CA VAL A 87 0.75 1.74 25.34
C VAL A 87 1.72 0.68 24.82
N ALA A 88 2.59 0.11 25.67
CA ALA A 88 3.60 -0.92 25.34
C ALA A 88 3.04 -2.32 25.03
N PHE A 89 1.74 -2.58 25.24
CA PHE A 89 1.02 -3.68 24.56
C PHE A 89 0.74 -3.34 23.08
N GLU A 90 1.76 -2.74 22.47
CA GLU A 90 1.86 -2.08 21.19
C GLU A 90 1.50 -2.97 19.98
N PHE A 91 0.72 -2.39 19.07
CA PHE A 91 1.26 -1.91 17.78
C PHE A 91 1.85 -2.93 16.78
N PHE A 92 1.58 -4.22 16.90
CA PHE A 92 1.98 -5.23 15.90
C PHE A 92 0.85 -6.04 15.25
N ALA A 93 -0.40 -5.56 15.33
CA ALA A 93 -1.56 -6.25 14.73
C ALA A 93 -2.35 -5.38 13.73
N GLY A 94 -1.75 -4.32 13.16
CA GLY A 94 -2.46 -3.42 12.24
C GLY A 94 -3.11 -4.15 11.05
N ALA A 95 -2.45 -5.17 10.50
CA ALA A 95 -2.96 -5.93 9.36
C ALA A 95 -4.04 -6.98 9.73
N THR A 96 -4.02 -7.52 10.96
CA THR A 96 -4.97 -8.57 11.41
C THR A 96 -6.19 -7.96 12.08
N LEU A 97 -6.01 -6.88 12.85
CA LEU A 97 -7.08 -6.12 13.49
C LEU A 97 -7.91 -5.34 12.46
N SER A 98 -7.27 -4.71 11.47
CA SER A 98 -7.98 -4.03 10.38
C SER A 98 -8.86 -5.01 9.59
N LYS A 99 -8.36 -6.23 9.31
CA LYS A 99 -9.14 -7.30 8.67
C LYS A 99 -10.29 -7.78 9.56
N GLY A 100 -10.08 -7.92 10.87
CA GLY A 100 -11.11 -8.31 11.83
C GLY A 100 -12.20 -7.25 12.00
N ILE A 101 -11.83 -5.98 12.10
CA ILE A 101 -12.76 -4.85 12.23
C ILE A 101 -13.54 -4.66 10.92
N ASN A 102 -12.89 -4.68 9.75
CA ASN A 102 -13.63 -4.62 8.48
C ASN A 102 -14.60 -5.79 8.32
N ARG A 103 -14.23 -6.99 8.80
CA ARG A 103 -15.13 -8.14 8.80
C ARG A 103 -16.30 -7.96 9.76
N GLY A 104 -16.06 -7.45 10.98
CA GLY A 104 -17.08 -7.18 11.98
C GLY A 104 -18.06 -6.08 11.54
N VAL A 105 -17.53 -4.94 11.07
CA VAL A 105 -18.32 -3.82 10.52
C VAL A 105 -19.12 -4.29 9.30
N GLY A 106 -18.51 -5.08 8.41
CA GLY A 106 -19.19 -5.68 7.26
C GLY A 106 -20.38 -6.56 7.68
N THR A 107 -20.23 -7.41 8.70
CA THR A 107 -21.35 -8.23 9.20
C THR A 107 -22.44 -7.43 9.88
N ILE A 108 -22.10 -6.38 10.63
CA ILE A 108 -23.10 -5.52 11.29
C ILE A 108 -23.87 -4.70 10.25
N LEU A 109 -23.17 -4.12 9.27
CA LEU A 109 -23.81 -3.38 8.17
C LEU A 109 -24.65 -4.31 7.30
N GLY A 110 -24.14 -5.48 6.92
CA GLY A 110 -24.88 -6.47 6.14
C GLY A 110 -26.11 -7.00 6.87
N GLY A 111 -25.99 -7.33 8.16
CA GLY A 111 -27.12 -7.74 9.00
C GLY A 111 -28.14 -6.63 9.21
N GLY A 112 -27.68 -5.40 9.42
CA GLY A 112 -28.52 -4.21 9.53
C GLY A 112 -29.29 -3.92 8.25
N LEU A 113 -28.63 -3.98 7.08
CA LEU A 113 -29.27 -3.84 5.78
C LEU A 113 -30.28 -4.97 5.54
N GLY A 114 -29.92 -6.21 5.88
CA GLY A 114 -30.81 -7.37 5.74
C GLY A 114 -32.07 -7.23 6.59
N CYS A 115 -31.94 -6.75 7.83
CA CYS A 115 -33.07 -6.47 8.72
C CYS A 115 -33.92 -5.30 8.21
N LEU A 116 -33.28 -4.24 7.72
CA LEU A 116 -33.97 -3.09 7.13
C LEU A 116 -34.77 -3.48 5.89
N VAL A 117 -34.17 -4.27 5.01
CA VAL A 117 -34.84 -4.81 3.82
C VAL A 117 -35.99 -5.71 4.24
N ALA A 118 -35.83 -6.59 5.25
CA ALA A 118 -36.88 -7.46 5.77
C ALA A 118 -38.09 -6.69 6.33
N ILE A 119 -37.86 -5.55 7.00
CA ILE A 119 -38.92 -4.69 7.52
C ILE A 119 -39.68 -4.00 6.36
N LEU A 120 -38.96 -3.43 5.38
CA LEU A 120 -39.57 -2.82 4.19
C LEU A 120 -40.33 -3.83 3.32
N ALA A 121 -39.87 -5.06 3.35
CA ALA A 121 -40.41 -6.22 2.66
C ALA A 121 -41.75 -6.71 3.24
N GLU A 122 -41.94 -6.64 4.56
CA GLU A 122 -43.20 -6.96 5.22
C GLU A 122 -44.31 -5.97 4.85
N GLU A 123 -43.96 -4.72 4.56
CA GLU A 123 -44.91 -3.66 4.21
C GLU A 123 -45.45 -3.80 2.77
N ILE A 124 -44.69 -4.46 1.88
CA ILE A 124 -45.06 -4.64 0.46
C ILE A 124 -45.89 -5.91 0.24
N GLY A 125 -45.75 -6.93 1.09
CA GLY A 125 -46.56 -8.16 1.08
C GLY A 125 -46.42 -9.06 -0.16
N GLY A 126 -46.28 -10.38 0.03
CA GLY A 126 -46.30 -11.37 -1.06
C GLY A 126 -45.05 -11.38 -1.96
N ILE A 127 -45.23 -11.61 -3.27
CA ILE A 127 -44.14 -11.77 -4.27
C ILE A 127 -43.28 -10.49 -4.41
N GLY A 128 -43.81 -9.31 -4.07
CA GLY A 128 -43.09 -8.04 -4.16
C GLY A 128 -41.86 -7.94 -3.25
N ASN A 129 -41.85 -8.70 -2.15
CA ASN A 129 -40.76 -8.78 -1.19
C ASN A 129 -39.50 -9.45 -1.81
N ALA A 130 -39.68 -10.62 -2.42
CA ALA A 130 -38.61 -11.30 -3.17
C ALA A 130 -38.11 -10.45 -4.35
N VAL A 131 -39.02 -9.72 -5.02
CA VAL A 131 -38.68 -8.84 -6.14
C VAL A 131 -37.91 -7.60 -5.67
N ALA A 132 -38.26 -7.00 -4.52
CA ALA A 132 -37.54 -5.85 -3.97
C ALA A 132 -36.13 -6.22 -3.48
N VAL A 133 -35.99 -7.35 -2.78
CA VAL A 133 -34.69 -7.91 -2.39
C VAL A 133 -33.85 -8.22 -3.62
N ALA A 134 -34.40 -8.91 -4.62
CA ALA A 134 -33.70 -9.19 -5.87
C ALA A 134 -33.29 -7.89 -6.58
N THR A 135 -34.21 -6.93 -6.72
CA THR A 135 -33.97 -5.66 -7.39
C THR A 135 -32.88 -4.85 -6.69
N SER A 136 -32.85 -4.81 -5.36
CA SER A 136 -31.78 -4.12 -4.62
C SER A 136 -30.40 -4.76 -4.86
N VAL A 137 -30.30 -6.09 -4.88
CA VAL A 137 -29.06 -6.81 -5.21
C VAL A 137 -28.63 -6.56 -6.66
N PHE A 138 -29.57 -6.50 -7.60
CA PHE A 138 -29.28 -6.22 -9.01
C PHE A 138 -28.89 -4.76 -9.29
N ILE A 139 -29.44 -3.78 -8.55
CA ILE A 139 -29.06 -2.36 -8.67
C ILE A 139 -27.67 -2.10 -8.09
N PHE A 140 -27.32 -2.73 -6.96
CA PHE A 140 -25.96 -2.66 -6.39
C PHE A 140 -24.95 -3.50 -7.21
N GLY A 141 -25.41 -4.58 -7.85
CA GLY A 141 -24.64 -5.40 -8.79
C GLY A 141 -24.53 -4.83 -10.20
N LYS A 142 -24.95 -3.57 -10.41
CA LYS A 142 -24.80 -2.88 -11.69
C LYS A 142 -23.32 -2.64 -11.97
N SER A 143 -22.67 -3.61 -12.65
CA SER A 143 -21.46 -3.62 -13.51
C SER A 143 -20.34 -2.57 -13.35
N LYS A 144 -20.33 -1.79 -12.27
CA LYS A 144 -19.46 -0.61 -12.17
C LYS A 144 -18.05 -0.97 -11.78
N PHE A 145 -17.82 -2.06 -11.06
CA PHE A 145 -16.48 -2.33 -10.54
C PHE A 145 -15.54 -2.83 -11.64
N SER A 146 -16.04 -3.69 -12.53
CA SER A 146 -15.31 -4.11 -13.74
C SER A 146 -15.06 -2.96 -14.69
N ASP A 147 -16.08 -2.18 -15.05
CA ASP A 147 -15.98 -1.02 -15.94
C ASP A 147 -15.02 0.04 -15.38
N GLU A 148 -15.11 0.34 -14.08
CA GLU A 148 -14.25 1.29 -13.39
C GLU A 148 -12.80 0.80 -13.32
N LEU A 149 -12.58 -0.49 -13.00
CA LEU A 149 -11.23 -1.07 -12.98
C LEU A 149 -10.62 -1.05 -14.38
N HIS A 150 -11.39 -1.41 -15.39
CA HIS A 150 -10.96 -1.43 -16.77
C HIS A 150 -10.57 -0.04 -17.29
N SER A 151 -11.46 0.93 -17.15
CA SER A 151 -11.22 2.32 -17.57
C SER A 151 -10.09 2.98 -16.78
N THR A 152 -10.03 2.76 -15.47
CA THR A 152 -8.93 3.25 -14.62
C THR A 152 -7.60 2.64 -15.03
N THR A 153 -7.57 1.34 -15.37
CA THR A 153 -6.37 0.65 -15.83
C THR A 153 -5.88 1.26 -17.14
N ALA A 154 -6.74 1.44 -18.14
CA ALA A 154 -6.36 2.09 -19.40
C ALA A 154 -5.87 3.54 -19.19
N PHE A 155 -6.58 4.33 -18.39
CA PHE A 155 -6.25 5.73 -18.14
C PHE A 155 -4.90 5.93 -17.42
N LYS A 156 -4.45 4.96 -16.62
CA LYS A 156 -3.13 4.99 -15.98
C LYS A 156 -1.99 5.01 -17.01
N PHE A 157 -2.15 4.37 -18.16
CA PHE A 157 -1.13 4.42 -19.21
C PHE A 157 -0.96 5.82 -19.79
N GLU A 158 -2.06 6.53 -20.05
CA GLU A 158 -2.02 7.92 -20.52
C GLU A 158 -1.37 8.85 -19.48
N LYS A 159 -1.66 8.63 -18.19
CA LYS A 159 -1.00 9.35 -17.09
C LYS A 159 0.50 9.11 -17.06
N LEU A 160 0.95 7.87 -17.26
CA LEU A 160 2.37 7.53 -17.31
C LEU A 160 3.05 8.13 -18.54
N ALA A 161 2.42 8.06 -19.72
CA ALA A 161 2.93 8.65 -20.96
C ALA A 161 3.21 10.14 -20.79
N ARG A 162 2.23 10.90 -20.27
CA ARG A 162 2.39 12.33 -19.96
C ARG A 162 3.48 12.59 -18.92
N SER A 163 3.65 11.69 -17.94
CA SER A 163 4.66 11.84 -16.91
C SER A 163 6.08 11.62 -17.45
N VAL A 164 6.27 10.68 -18.39
CA VAL A 164 7.54 10.48 -19.10
C VAL A 164 7.89 11.70 -19.95
N GLU A 165 6.96 12.15 -20.81
CA GLU A 165 7.15 13.35 -21.66
C GLU A 165 7.48 14.58 -20.80
N GLY A 166 6.68 14.84 -19.77
CA GLY A 166 6.88 15.98 -18.88
C GLY A 166 8.19 15.92 -18.09
N CYS A 167 8.66 14.72 -17.70
CA CYS A 167 9.94 14.58 -17.00
C CYS A 167 11.13 14.88 -17.91
N LEU A 168 11.07 14.47 -19.18
CA LEU A 168 12.14 14.73 -20.15
C LEU A 168 12.15 16.19 -20.60
N GLU A 169 10.98 16.78 -20.82
CA GLU A 169 10.87 18.21 -21.13
C GLU A 169 11.42 19.06 -19.99
N GLU A 170 11.07 18.77 -18.73
CA GLU A 170 11.61 19.47 -17.55
C GLU A 170 13.14 19.27 -17.43
N TYR A 171 13.68 18.09 -17.80
CA TYR A 171 15.13 17.83 -17.82
C TYR A 171 15.88 18.72 -18.81
N PHE A 172 15.36 18.84 -20.03
CA PHE A 172 16.05 19.54 -21.12
C PHE A 172 15.66 21.02 -21.22
N ALA A 173 14.55 21.47 -20.63
CA ALA A 173 14.18 22.89 -20.54
C ALA A 173 15.25 23.71 -19.79
N LEU A 174 15.92 23.10 -18.81
CA LEU A 174 17.06 23.68 -18.09
C LEU A 174 18.26 24.03 -19.00
N VAL A 175 18.28 23.56 -20.25
CA VAL A 175 19.31 23.86 -21.26
C VAL A 175 18.89 25.01 -22.19
N SER A 176 17.60 25.35 -22.25
CA SER A 176 17.02 26.22 -23.28
C SER A 176 16.47 27.56 -22.77
N GLU A 177 16.68 27.93 -21.49
CA GLU A 177 16.21 29.21 -20.90
C GLU A 177 14.73 29.52 -21.16
N LYS A 178 13.87 28.51 -21.30
CA LYS A 178 12.42 28.70 -21.44
C LYS A 178 11.77 28.77 -20.07
N GLU A 179 10.89 29.74 -19.86
CA GLU A 179 10.02 29.80 -18.68
C GLU A 179 9.22 28.51 -18.54
N ILE A 180 9.40 27.81 -17.41
CA ILE A 180 8.70 26.58 -17.10
C ILE A 180 7.31 26.95 -16.58
N GLN A 181 6.26 26.70 -17.37
CA GLN A 181 4.95 26.45 -16.77
C GLN A 181 5.05 25.09 -16.05
N PRO A 182 4.79 25.02 -14.73
CA PRO A 182 4.97 23.79 -13.98
C PRO A 182 4.05 22.73 -14.58
N SER A 183 4.67 21.70 -15.17
CA SER A 183 3.97 20.52 -15.66
C SER A 183 3.06 20.01 -14.54
N ALA A 184 1.80 19.73 -14.86
CA ALA A 184 0.80 19.23 -13.92
C ALA A 184 1.45 18.19 -12.99
N ASN A 185 1.43 18.46 -11.69
CA ASN A 185 2.34 17.90 -10.68
C ASN A 185 2.61 16.40 -10.87
N ILE A 186 3.68 16.02 -11.59
CA ILE A 186 4.06 14.61 -11.89
C ILE A 186 4.11 13.78 -10.60
N VAL A 187 4.53 14.40 -9.50
CA VAL A 187 4.56 13.77 -8.18
C VAL A 187 3.16 13.37 -7.72
N SER A 188 2.15 14.23 -7.90
CA SER A 188 0.78 13.88 -7.51
C SER A 188 0.21 12.75 -8.37
N ILE A 189 0.52 12.75 -9.68
CA ILE A 189 0.11 11.69 -10.61
C ILE A 189 0.71 10.36 -10.16
N CYS A 190 2.02 10.28 -9.99
CA CYS A 190 2.70 9.04 -9.59
C CYS A 190 2.28 8.59 -8.18
N SER A 191 2.16 9.51 -7.21
CA SER A 191 1.69 9.19 -5.86
C SER A 191 0.28 8.60 -5.85
N SER A 192 -0.64 9.14 -6.66
CA SER A 192 -1.99 8.59 -6.77
C SER A 192 -1.99 7.14 -7.26
N MET A 193 -1.06 6.80 -8.16
CA MET A 193 -0.91 5.45 -8.69
C MET A 193 -0.27 4.50 -7.67
N LEU A 194 0.76 4.94 -6.96
CA LEU A 194 1.42 4.15 -5.92
C LEU A 194 0.45 3.75 -4.80
N HIS A 195 -0.49 4.63 -4.44
CA HIS A 195 -1.49 4.35 -3.41
C HIS A 195 -2.75 3.62 -3.91
N SER A 196 -2.86 3.32 -5.21
CA SER A 196 -4.09 2.75 -5.78
C SER A 196 -4.29 1.23 -5.57
N LYS A 197 -3.27 0.52 -5.05
CA LYS A 197 -3.28 -0.96 -4.91
C LYS A 197 -4.51 -1.53 -4.20
N SER A 198 -4.86 -1.03 -3.02
CA SER A 198 -5.99 -1.57 -2.25
C SER A 198 -7.33 -1.31 -2.95
N ASN A 199 -7.45 -0.20 -3.69
CA ASN A 199 -8.66 0.11 -4.44
C ASN A 199 -8.85 -0.89 -5.59
N GLU A 200 -7.79 -1.12 -6.36
CA GLU A 200 -7.80 -2.11 -7.47
C GLU A 200 -8.08 -3.53 -6.98
N GLU A 201 -7.43 -3.97 -5.90
CA GLU A 201 -7.69 -5.29 -5.30
C GLU A 201 -9.15 -5.44 -4.90
N SER A 202 -9.75 -4.40 -4.31
CA SER A 202 -11.16 -4.43 -3.95
C SER A 202 -12.07 -4.46 -5.19
N GLN A 203 -11.81 -3.62 -6.18
CA GLN A 203 -12.55 -3.60 -7.45
C GLN A 203 -12.47 -4.95 -8.18
N ALA A 204 -11.29 -5.56 -8.27
CA ALA A 204 -11.10 -6.88 -8.88
C ALA A 204 -11.86 -7.97 -8.12
N ASN A 205 -11.87 -7.91 -6.78
CA ASN A 205 -12.63 -8.84 -5.96
C ASN A 205 -14.14 -8.71 -6.17
N PHE A 206 -14.66 -7.49 -6.29
CA PHE A 206 -16.07 -7.26 -6.61
C PHE A 206 -16.42 -7.70 -8.04
N ALA A 207 -15.56 -7.38 -9.01
CA ALA A 207 -15.75 -7.72 -10.42
C ALA A 207 -15.81 -9.24 -10.68
N ARG A 208 -15.18 -10.07 -9.84
CA ARG A 208 -15.28 -11.54 -9.91
C ARG A 208 -16.69 -12.07 -9.65
N TRP A 209 -17.51 -11.34 -8.91
CA TRP A 209 -18.87 -11.73 -8.57
C TRP A 209 -19.93 -11.13 -9.49
N GLU A 210 -19.51 -10.29 -10.43
CA GLU A 210 -20.46 -9.70 -11.38
C GLU A 210 -20.98 -10.78 -12.33
N PRO A 211 -22.30 -10.81 -12.61
CA PRO A 211 -22.83 -11.66 -13.65
C PRO A 211 -22.26 -11.25 -15.01
N TRP A 212 -22.42 -12.08 -16.03
CA TRP A 212 -22.04 -11.69 -17.39
C TRP A 212 -22.67 -10.35 -17.77
N HIS A 213 -21.85 -9.37 -18.14
CA HIS A 213 -22.35 -8.10 -18.66
C HIS A 213 -21.40 -7.48 -19.69
N GLY A 214 -21.95 -6.67 -20.58
CA GLY A 214 -21.19 -5.89 -21.56
C GLY A 214 -20.19 -6.75 -22.36
N LYS A 215 -18.92 -6.37 -22.29
CA LYS A 215 -17.79 -7.05 -22.96
C LYS A 215 -17.05 -8.04 -22.05
N PHE A 216 -17.52 -8.22 -20.82
CA PHE A 216 -16.90 -9.08 -19.80
C PHE A 216 -17.68 -10.39 -19.67
N GLY A 217 -17.04 -11.49 -20.05
CA GLY A 217 -17.62 -12.83 -19.90
C GLY A 217 -17.57 -13.35 -18.45
N LEU A 218 -18.22 -14.51 -18.23
CA LEU A 218 -18.07 -15.26 -16.97
C LEU A 218 -16.61 -15.69 -16.79
N SER A 219 -16.07 -15.53 -15.57
CA SER A 219 -14.67 -15.88 -15.25
C SER A 219 -13.60 -15.06 -16.00
N TYR A 220 -13.81 -13.75 -16.12
CA TYR A 220 -12.86 -12.82 -16.72
C TYR A 220 -11.51 -12.75 -15.93
N PRO A 221 -10.35 -12.56 -16.59
CA PRO A 221 -9.03 -12.68 -15.97
C PRO A 221 -8.62 -11.44 -15.14
N TRP A 222 -9.37 -11.13 -14.08
CA TRP A 222 -9.11 -9.97 -13.21
C TRP A 222 -7.74 -9.99 -12.52
N GLU A 223 -7.14 -11.17 -12.34
CA GLU A 223 -5.78 -11.30 -11.80
C GLU A 223 -4.73 -10.61 -12.70
N LYS A 224 -4.92 -10.66 -14.03
CA LYS A 224 -4.03 -9.99 -14.97
C LYS A 224 -4.09 -8.47 -14.86
N TYR A 225 -5.26 -7.91 -14.50
CA TYR A 225 -5.36 -6.46 -14.22
C TYR A 225 -4.55 -6.06 -12.99
N LEU A 226 -4.50 -6.91 -11.96
CA LEU A 226 -3.69 -6.65 -10.76
C LEU A 226 -2.19 -6.73 -11.06
N GLN A 227 -1.77 -7.68 -11.91
CA GLN A 227 -0.39 -7.79 -12.39
C GLN A 227 0.02 -6.57 -13.21
N ILE A 228 -0.82 -6.12 -14.15
CA ILE A 228 -0.62 -4.88 -14.90
C ILE A 228 -0.53 -3.68 -13.94
N GLY A 229 -1.42 -3.60 -12.95
CA GLY A 229 -1.40 -2.58 -11.91
C GLY A 229 -0.09 -2.58 -11.10
N GLU A 230 0.53 -3.75 -10.91
CA GLU A 230 1.85 -3.88 -10.26
C GLU A 230 2.98 -3.29 -11.07
N VAL A 231 3.13 -3.72 -12.30
CA VAL A 231 4.16 -3.19 -13.20
C VAL A 231 3.97 -1.69 -13.43
N THR A 232 2.72 -1.24 -13.54
CA THR A 232 2.34 0.18 -13.66
C THR A 232 2.80 1.02 -12.45
N ARG A 233 2.70 0.49 -11.23
CA ARG A 233 3.19 1.15 -10.01
C ARG A 233 4.71 1.18 -9.94
N GLU A 234 5.38 0.12 -10.35
CA GLU A 234 6.86 0.10 -10.45
C GLU A 234 7.36 1.12 -11.47
N LEU A 235 6.69 1.23 -12.61
CA LEU A 235 6.97 2.24 -13.62
C LEU A 235 6.74 3.66 -13.07
N ALA A 236 5.65 3.89 -12.35
CA ALA A 236 5.40 5.18 -11.68
C ALA A 236 6.51 5.54 -10.66
N SER A 237 7.00 4.56 -9.89
CA SER A 237 8.12 4.75 -8.97
C SER A 237 9.42 5.10 -9.69
N THR A 238 9.66 4.49 -10.85
CA THR A 238 10.84 4.74 -11.68
C THR A 238 10.78 6.16 -12.27
N ILE A 239 9.63 6.58 -12.80
CA ILE A 239 9.40 7.94 -13.31
C ILE A 239 9.53 8.98 -12.18
N LEU A 240 9.03 8.69 -10.99
CA LEU A 240 9.20 9.57 -9.84
C LEU A 240 10.68 9.71 -9.45
N SER A 241 11.46 8.62 -9.56
CA SER A 241 12.91 8.65 -9.34
C SER A 241 13.62 9.45 -10.43
N LEU A 242 13.18 9.32 -11.69
CA LEU A 242 13.69 10.10 -12.82
C LEU A 242 13.45 11.61 -12.60
N LYS A 243 12.27 11.98 -12.08
CA LYS A 243 11.99 13.35 -11.64
C LYS A 243 12.86 13.78 -10.46
N GLY A 244 13.16 12.89 -9.52
CA GLY A 244 14.10 13.15 -8.42
C GLY A 244 15.50 13.54 -8.91
N CYS A 245 15.96 12.98 -10.04
CA CYS A 245 17.23 13.37 -10.66
C CYS A 245 17.25 14.83 -11.15
N LEU A 246 16.10 15.44 -11.46
CA LEU A 246 15.97 16.84 -11.88
C LEU A 246 16.25 17.82 -10.74
N GLN A 247 15.76 17.49 -9.55
CA GLN A 247 15.79 18.34 -8.37
C GLN A 247 17.12 18.25 -7.59
N SER A 248 18.01 17.34 -8.00
CA SER A 248 19.31 17.16 -7.38
C SER A 248 20.25 18.34 -7.63
N SER A 249 20.97 18.77 -6.60
CA SER A 249 21.89 19.93 -6.64
C SER A 249 23.13 19.72 -7.53
N ARG A 250 23.38 18.48 -7.99
CA ARG A 250 24.46 18.14 -8.92
C ARG A 250 23.95 18.12 -10.35
N GLN A 251 23.64 19.29 -10.90
CA GLN A 251 23.18 19.40 -12.28
C GLN A 251 24.35 19.31 -13.28
N PRO A 252 24.20 18.54 -14.37
CA PRO A 252 25.22 18.46 -15.40
C PRO A 252 25.37 19.74 -16.23
N SER A 253 26.57 19.93 -16.78
CA SER A 253 26.88 21.08 -17.61
C SER A 253 25.97 21.13 -18.85
N PRO A 254 25.56 22.32 -19.32
CA PRO A 254 24.67 22.45 -20.48
C PRO A 254 25.21 21.81 -21.76
N MET A 255 26.54 21.72 -21.91
CA MET A 255 27.21 21.11 -23.05
C MET A 255 27.02 19.59 -23.07
N LEU A 256 27.16 18.93 -21.92
CA LEU A 256 27.04 17.47 -21.82
C LEU A 256 25.56 17.03 -21.98
N ARG A 257 24.60 17.82 -21.46
CA ARG A 257 23.17 17.58 -21.68
C ARG A 257 22.75 17.61 -23.16
N ARG A 258 23.39 18.43 -23.99
CA ARG A 258 23.09 18.46 -25.44
C ARG A 258 23.46 17.15 -26.14
N SER A 259 24.54 16.49 -25.72
CA SER A 259 25.01 15.25 -26.34
C SER A 259 24.02 14.08 -26.20
N ILE A 260 23.24 14.06 -25.10
CA ILE A 260 22.26 13.01 -24.80
C ILE A 260 20.82 13.43 -25.12
N LYS A 261 20.59 14.69 -25.49
CA LYS A 261 19.25 15.27 -25.63
C LYS A 261 18.43 14.53 -26.67
N GLU A 262 18.95 14.45 -27.89
CA GLU A 262 18.24 13.87 -29.03
C GLU A 262 17.90 12.37 -28.80
N PRO A 263 18.83 11.49 -28.38
CA PRO A 263 18.50 10.11 -28.05
C PRO A 263 17.44 9.96 -26.94
N CYS A 264 17.50 10.80 -25.90
CA CYS A 264 16.54 10.75 -24.79
C CYS A 264 15.15 11.27 -25.17
N GLU A 265 15.06 12.35 -25.94
CA GLU A 265 13.78 12.89 -26.43
C GLU A 265 13.09 11.89 -27.35
N ILE A 266 13.84 11.29 -28.28
CA ILE A 266 13.34 10.22 -29.15
C ILE A 266 12.85 9.05 -28.31
N ALA A 267 13.64 8.61 -27.33
CA ALA A 267 13.25 7.50 -26.46
C ALA A 267 11.97 7.81 -25.66
N GLY A 268 11.87 9.03 -25.14
CA GLY A 268 10.69 9.52 -24.43
C GLY A 268 9.40 9.49 -25.25
N LEU A 269 9.47 10.02 -26.47
CA LEU A 269 8.33 10.04 -27.40
C LEU A 269 7.89 8.63 -27.76
N PHE A 270 8.83 7.72 -28.01
CA PHE A 270 8.51 6.32 -28.27
C PHE A 270 7.90 5.63 -27.06
N LEU A 271 8.44 5.82 -25.85
CA LEU A 271 7.88 5.26 -24.63
C LEU A 271 6.45 5.75 -24.38
N ALA A 272 6.21 7.06 -24.56
CA ALA A 272 4.90 7.65 -24.41
C ALA A 272 3.91 7.12 -25.46
N TRP A 273 4.34 6.98 -26.71
CA TRP A 273 3.55 6.37 -27.77
C TRP A 273 3.20 4.91 -27.45
N ILE A 274 4.15 4.09 -27.03
CA ILE A 274 3.92 2.68 -26.64
C ILE A 274 2.91 2.62 -25.49
N LEU A 275 3.10 3.43 -24.44
CA LEU A 275 2.17 3.45 -23.30
C LEU A 275 0.75 3.80 -23.75
N ARG A 276 0.58 4.81 -24.61
CA ARG A 276 -0.72 5.16 -25.20
C ARG A 276 -1.34 4.02 -25.99
N GLU A 277 -0.55 3.35 -26.84
CA GLU A 277 -1.00 2.20 -27.63
C GLU A 277 -1.46 1.03 -26.73
N LEU A 278 -0.71 0.74 -25.65
CA LEU A 278 -1.08 -0.28 -24.67
C LEU A 278 -2.37 0.10 -23.91
N GLY A 279 -2.50 1.36 -23.51
CA GLY A 279 -3.70 1.87 -22.85
C GLY A 279 -4.94 1.78 -23.75
N GLN A 280 -4.80 2.19 -25.01
CA GLN A 280 -5.87 2.11 -26.01
C GLN A 280 -6.25 0.66 -26.34
N SER A 281 -5.27 -0.25 -26.40
CA SER A 281 -5.50 -1.68 -26.55
C SER A 281 -6.40 -2.24 -25.44
N ILE A 282 -6.16 -1.83 -24.18
CA ILE A 282 -7.02 -2.20 -23.05
C ILE A 282 -8.40 -1.56 -23.23
N GLU A 283 -8.48 -0.23 -23.36
CA GLU A 283 -9.74 0.52 -23.44
C GLU A 283 -10.69 0.00 -24.55
N GLU A 284 -10.13 -0.33 -25.70
CA GLU A 284 -10.89 -0.82 -26.85
C GLU A 284 -11.07 -2.35 -26.84
N MET A 285 -10.41 -3.07 -25.93
CA MET A 285 -10.30 -4.53 -25.87
C MET A 285 -9.83 -5.15 -27.20
N LYS A 286 -8.79 -4.56 -27.78
CA LYS A 286 -8.18 -4.98 -29.06
C LYS A 286 -6.81 -5.55 -28.80
N LYS A 287 -6.45 -6.63 -29.50
CA LYS A 287 -5.14 -7.28 -29.34
C LYS A 287 -4.02 -6.35 -29.80
N CYS A 288 -3.09 -6.05 -28.89
CA CYS A 288 -1.81 -5.44 -29.20
C CYS A 288 -0.81 -6.54 -29.61
N ARG A 289 -0.05 -6.34 -30.69
CA ARG A 289 1.02 -7.26 -31.13
C ARG A 289 2.35 -6.88 -30.49
N ALA A 290 2.40 -6.84 -29.16
CA ALA A 290 3.54 -6.30 -28.43
C ALA A 290 4.83 -7.10 -28.66
N LYS A 291 4.79 -8.42 -28.55
CA LYS A 291 5.92 -9.35 -28.77
C LYS A 291 6.57 -9.17 -30.14
N VAL A 292 5.78 -8.88 -31.17
CA VAL A 292 6.25 -8.79 -32.56
C VAL A 292 6.72 -7.39 -32.94
N LEU A 293 6.01 -6.34 -32.50
CA LEU A 293 6.25 -4.97 -32.95
C LEU A 293 6.93 -4.10 -31.89
N ILE A 294 6.52 -4.23 -30.63
CA ILE A 294 6.94 -3.32 -29.55
C ILE A 294 8.24 -3.80 -28.91
N VAL A 295 8.37 -5.10 -28.63
CA VAL A 295 9.56 -5.66 -27.96
C VAL A 295 10.85 -5.43 -28.77
N PRO A 296 10.91 -5.66 -30.10
CA PRO A 296 12.11 -5.36 -30.88
C PRO A 296 12.47 -3.88 -30.90
N LEU A 297 11.47 -3.00 -30.92
CA LEU A 297 11.66 -1.55 -30.86
C LEU A 297 12.29 -1.14 -29.53
N LEU A 298 11.75 -1.65 -28.40
CA LEU A 298 12.29 -1.39 -27.07
C LEU A 298 13.73 -1.91 -26.91
N HIS A 299 14.05 -3.08 -27.47
CA HIS A 299 15.44 -3.58 -27.48
C HIS A 299 16.40 -2.67 -28.26
N THR A 300 15.96 -2.14 -29.41
CA THR A 300 16.75 -1.19 -30.20
C THR A 300 17.00 0.10 -29.40
N MET A 301 15.95 0.64 -28.78
CA MET A 301 16.05 1.83 -27.93
C MET A 301 16.99 1.62 -26.73
N LYS A 302 16.89 0.46 -26.09
CA LYS A 302 17.79 0.08 -24.98
C LYS A 302 19.25 0.05 -25.42
N ALA A 303 19.54 -0.53 -26.58
CA ALA A 303 20.89 -0.56 -27.13
C ALA A 303 21.44 0.86 -27.37
N GLU A 304 20.65 1.73 -27.99
CA GLU A 304 21.01 3.13 -28.23
C GLU A 304 21.29 3.89 -26.91
N LEU A 305 20.38 3.80 -25.93
CA LEU A 305 20.57 4.45 -24.62
C LEU A 305 21.79 3.91 -23.87
N SER A 306 22.07 2.61 -23.95
CA SER A 306 23.27 2.00 -23.34
C SER A 306 24.58 2.49 -24.00
N GLY A 307 24.56 2.69 -25.33
CA GLY A 307 25.68 3.27 -26.06
C GLY A 307 25.94 4.72 -25.66
N VAL A 308 24.86 5.51 -25.52
CA VAL A 308 24.92 6.90 -25.03
C VAL A 308 25.43 6.97 -23.59
N THR A 309 24.98 6.05 -22.73
CA THR A 309 25.44 5.96 -21.33
C THR A 309 26.95 5.74 -21.26
N SER A 310 27.46 4.78 -22.04
CA SER A 310 28.89 4.44 -22.10
C SER A 310 29.73 5.62 -22.60
N ARG A 311 29.25 6.37 -23.60
CA ARG A 311 29.90 7.58 -24.12
C ARG A 311 29.92 8.70 -23.08
N SER A 312 28.81 8.91 -22.36
CA SER A 312 28.69 9.94 -21.32
C SER A 312 29.59 9.68 -20.11
N LEU A 313 29.79 8.41 -19.75
CA LEU A 313 30.70 8.00 -18.68
C LEU A 313 32.16 8.27 -19.06
N LEU A 314 32.51 8.05 -20.34
CA LEU A 314 33.85 8.32 -20.86
C LEU A 314 34.17 9.82 -20.85
N GLU A 315 33.21 10.67 -21.23
CA GLU A 315 33.36 12.13 -21.27
C GLU A 315 33.27 12.80 -19.87
N GLY A 316 32.61 12.15 -18.91
CA GLY A 316 32.34 12.69 -17.58
C GLY A 316 33.35 12.33 -16.47
N SER A 317 34.41 11.59 -16.81
CA SER A 317 35.34 10.98 -15.84
C SER A 317 36.12 11.96 -14.95
N GLU A 318 36.17 13.26 -15.27
CA GLU A 318 36.98 14.21 -14.50
C GLU A 318 36.22 14.95 -13.38
N ASN A 319 34.87 15.03 -13.40
CA ASN A 319 34.14 16.03 -12.59
C ASN A 319 32.92 15.53 -11.77
N GLY A 320 32.67 14.22 -11.63
CA GLY A 320 31.54 13.67 -10.83
C GLY A 320 30.13 13.96 -11.39
N VAL A 321 30.04 14.86 -12.38
CA VAL A 321 28.86 15.24 -13.15
C VAL A 321 28.40 14.12 -14.10
N GLY A 322 29.34 13.32 -14.62
CA GLY A 322 29.01 12.14 -15.44
C GLY A 322 28.14 11.12 -14.69
N LEU A 323 28.28 11.04 -13.37
CA LEU A 323 27.50 10.10 -12.55
C LEU A 323 26.02 10.48 -12.47
N ALA A 324 25.70 11.78 -12.40
CA ALA A 324 24.31 12.24 -12.36
C ALA A 324 23.59 11.98 -13.70
N MET A 325 24.29 12.16 -14.82
CA MET A 325 23.77 11.82 -16.15
C MET A 325 23.62 10.32 -16.36
N ALA A 326 24.62 9.53 -15.94
CA ALA A 326 24.54 8.08 -15.99
C ALA A 326 23.36 7.55 -15.15
N GLY A 327 23.12 8.13 -13.96
CA GLY A 327 21.96 7.78 -13.14
C GLY A 327 20.63 8.08 -13.84
N PHE A 328 20.52 9.23 -14.51
CA PHE A 328 19.34 9.57 -15.30
C PHE A 328 19.14 8.62 -16.49
N LEU A 329 20.19 8.33 -17.26
CA LEU A 329 20.13 7.40 -18.40
C LEU A 329 19.84 5.97 -17.94
N PHE A 330 20.37 5.56 -16.78
CA PHE A 330 20.06 4.29 -16.16
C PHE A 330 18.57 4.20 -15.81
N LEU A 331 18.00 5.22 -15.17
CA LEU A 331 16.57 5.26 -14.86
C LEU A 331 15.71 5.30 -16.13
N LEU A 332 16.14 6.01 -17.18
CA LEU A 332 15.44 6.00 -18.47
C LEU A 332 15.48 4.60 -19.09
N THR A 333 16.62 3.91 -19.02
CA THR A 333 16.74 2.52 -19.48
C THR A 333 15.86 1.58 -18.66
N GLU A 334 15.80 1.75 -17.33
CA GLU A 334 14.88 1.01 -16.46
C GLU A 334 13.42 1.24 -16.85
N THR A 335 13.02 2.48 -17.22
CA THR A 335 11.66 2.72 -17.74
C THR A 335 11.37 1.95 -19.03
N VAL A 336 12.36 1.81 -19.92
CA VAL A 336 12.23 0.99 -21.15
C VAL A 336 11.98 -0.47 -20.79
N GLU A 337 12.74 -1.02 -19.84
CA GLU A 337 12.59 -2.41 -19.40
C GLU A 337 11.21 -2.66 -18.75
N LYS A 338 10.75 -1.74 -17.90
CA LYS A 338 9.42 -1.86 -17.28
C LYS A 338 8.29 -1.75 -18.31
N VAL A 339 8.42 -0.89 -19.33
CA VAL A 339 7.46 -0.82 -20.44
C VAL A 339 7.47 -2.11 -21.27
N GLU A 340 8.61 -2.78 -21.43
CA GLU A 340 8.69 -4.08 -22.10
C GLU A 340 7.92 -5.16 -21.35
N VAL A 341 8.11 -5.26 -20.03
CA VAL A 341 7.36 -6.19 -19.17
C VAL A 341 5.87 -5.88 -19.25
N LEU A 342 5.50 -4.60 -19.15
CA LEU A 342 4.12 -4.15 -19.22
C LEU A 342 3.47 -4.52 -20.57
N ALA A 343 4.19 -4.36 -21.67
CA ALA A 343 3.70 -4.70 -23.01
C ALA A 343 3.40 -6.21 -23.15
N LYS A 344 4.24 -7.07 -22.57
CA LYS A 344 4.02 -8.53 -22.53
C LYS A 344 2.77 -8.88 -21.71
N GLU A 345 2.59 -8.28 -20.55
CA GLU A 345 1.42 -8.51 -19.69
C GLU A 345 0.10 -8.08 -20.35
N VAL A 346 0.10 -6.95 -21.08
CA VAL A 346 -1.08 -6.48 -21.82
C VAL A 346 -1.43 -7.40 -22.99
N GLU A 347 -0.44 -7.92 -23.71
CA GLU A 347 -0.70 -8.89 -24.78
C GLU A 347 -1.22 -10.23 -24.22
N GLU A 348 -0.65 -10.73 -23.13
CA GLU A 348 -1.16 -11.93 -22.45
C GLU A 348 -2.58 -11.74 -21.92
N LEU A 349 -2.90 -10.56 -21.38
CA LEU A 349 -4.27 -10.22 -21.01
C LEU A 349 -5.20 -10.32 -22.23
N GLY A 350 -4.80 -9.76 -23.38
CA GLY A 350 -5.58 -9.82 -24.62
C GLY A 350 -5.73 -11.24 -25.18
N GLU A 351 -4.74 -12.11 -25.00
CA GLU A 351 -4.80 -13.53 -25.35
C GLU A 351 -5.82 -14.27 -24.47
N ILE A 352 -5.75 -14.11 -23.15
CA ILE A 352 -6.60 -14.81 -22.17
C ILE A 352 -8.04 -14.27 -22.20
N ALA A 353 -8.21 -12.95 -22.29
CA ALA A 353 -9.52 -12.30 -22.30
C ALA A 353 -10.23 -12.36 -23.67
N GLY A 354 -9.56 -12.89 -24.71
CA GLY A 354 -10.14 -13.03 -26.04
C GLY A 354 -10.36 -11.70 -26.77
N PHE A 355 -9.44 -10.75 -26.63
CA PHE A 355 -9.51 -9.45 -27.33
C PHE A 355 -9.62 -9.66 -28.84
N GLN A 356 -10.34 -8.76 -29.52
CA GLN A 356 -10.55 -8.89 -30.96
C GLN A 356 -9.25 -8.59 -31.72
N THR A 357 -8.94 -9.42 -32.72
CA THR A 357 -7.95 -9.08 -33.74
C THR A 357 -8.61 -8.14 -34.73
N LYS A 358 -8.02 -6.96 -34.93
CA LYS A 358 -8.46 -6.01 -35.96
C LYS A 358 -8.32 -6.60 -37.36
#